data_AF-A0A382KHU5-F1
#
_entry.id   AF-A0A382KHU5-F1
#
_cell.length_a   1.000
_cell.length_b   1.000
_cell.length_c   1.000
_cell.angle_alpha   90.00
_cell.angle_beta   90.00
_cell.angle_gamma   90.00
#
_symmetry.space_group_name_H-M   'P 1'
#
loop_
_entity.id
_entity.type
_entity.pdbx_description
1 polymer ?
#
loop_
_entity_poly.entity_id
_entity_poly.type
_entity_poly.pdbx_seq_one_letter_code
_entity_poly.pdbx_strand_id
1 'polypeptide(L)'
;EDHSNRPAVIAMYRRLMDSLRRLQHHSGMLNQVLDVPGSYLEFTATCMMGYAMARGIRMGFLSDEFKTVVDLAWQGVAERVDDIGNVVDGCASTGVQNNVRDYLDRPAISGFDDRSGGMALWFAVEMERLARGI
;
A
#
# COMPACT_ATOMS: atom_id res chain seq x y z
N GLU A 1 23.05 1.09 10.46
CA GLU A 1 22.68 2.52 10.29
C GLU A 1 23.74 3.32 9.52
N ASP A 2 25.04 3.01 9.62
CA ASP A 2 26.10 3.87 9.04
C ASP A 2 26.57 3.50 7.62
N HIS A 3 25.72 2.82 6.85
CA HIS A 3 26.09 2.42 5.49
C HIS A 3 26.10 3.64 4.55
N SER A 4 27.16 3.79 3.74
CA SER A 4 27.35 4.94 2.83
C SER A 4 26.18 5.19 1.87
N ASN A 5 25.52 4.11 1.41
CA ASN A 5 24.36 4.19 0.52
C ASN A 5 23.03 4.49 1.23
N ARG A 6 22.96 4.50 2.57
CA ARG A 6 21.70 4.73 3.31
C ARG A 6 21.01 6.06 2.95
N PRO A 7 21.72 7.20 2.85
CA PRO A 7 21.09 8.46 2.47
C PRO A 7 20.45 8.40 1.07
N ALA A 8 21.10 7.75 0.11
CA ALA A 8 20.58 7.60 -1.25
C ALA A 8 19.30 6.74 -1.28
N VAL A 9 19.27 5.63 -0.55
CA VAL A 9 18.08 4.76 -0.45
C VAL A 9 16.92 5.49 0.23
N ILE A 10 17.18 6.24 1.31
CA ILE A 10 16.15 7.05 1.98
C ILE A 10 15.61 8.14 1.05
N ALA A 11 16.47 8.78 0.24
CA ALA A 11 16.03 9.76 -0.74
C ALA A 11 15.14 9.15 -1.83
N MET A 12 15.49 7.97 -2.35
CA MET A 12 14.65 7.23 -3.30
C MET A 12 13.29 6.85 -2.70
N TYR A 13 13.31 6.34 -1.47
CA TYR A 13 12.11 6.00 -0.72
C TYR A 13 11.20 7.21 -0.52
N ARG A 14 11.73 8.36 -0.06
CA ARG A 14 10.95 9.60 0.13
C ARG A 14 10.29 10.05 -1.18
N ARG A 15 11.04 10.04 -2.29
CA ARG A 15 10.50 10.37 -3.62
C ARG A 15 9.36 9.45 -4.04
N LEU A 16 9.47 8.14 -3.76
CA LEU A 16 8.41 7.17 -4.02
C LEU A 16 7.17 7.49 -3.17
N MET A 17 7.31 7.67 -1.85
CA MET A 17 6.20 7.97 -0.95
C MET A 17 5.49 9.28 -1.34
N ASP A 18 6.24 10.31 -1.68
CA ASP A 18 5.70 11.57 -2.18
C ASP A 18 4.88 11.39 -3.47
N SER A 19 5.30 10.47 -4.33
CA SER A 19 4.60 10.20 -5.59
C SER A 19 3.33 9.39 -5.35
N LEU A 20 3.39 8.37 -4.49
CA LEU A 20 2.23 7.55 -4.14
C LEU A 20 1.15 8.36 -3.42
N ARG A 21 1.49 9.29 -2.50
CA ARG A 21 0.46 10.13 -1.85
C ARG A 21 -0.33 10.99 -2.84
N ARG A 22 0.28 11.39 -3.96
CA ARG A 22 -0.40 12.17 -5.02
C ARG A 22 -1.31 11.30 -5.90
N LEU A 23 -1.08 10.00 -5.92
CA LEU A 23 -1.83 9.02 -6.72
C LEU A 23 -2.87 8.27 -5.88
N GLN A 24 -2.91 8.50 -4.56
CA GLN A 24 -3.91 7.92 -3.68
C GLN A 24 -5.30 8.39 -4.09
N HIS A 25 -6.19 7.43 -4.32
CA HIS A 25 -7.59 7.68 -4.59
C HIS A 25 -8.30 8.26 -3.36
N HIS A 26 -9.40 8.98 -3.54
CA HIS A 26 -10.15 9.59 -2.43
C HIS A 26 -10.70 8.57 -1.43
N SER A 27 -10.84 7.30 -1.84
CA SER A 27 -11.19 6.18 -0.96
C SER A 27 -10.00 5.63 -0.15
N GLY A 28 -8.81 6.21 -0.29
CA GLY A 28 -7.57 5.75 0.34
C GLY A 28 -6.78 4.69 -0.40
N MET A 29 -7.35 4.11 -1.44
CA MET A 29 -6.73 3.03 -2.21
C MET A 29 -5.81 3.55 -3.30
N LEU A 30 -4.94 2.68 -3.80
CA LEU A 30 -4.24 2.89 -5.07
C LEU A 30 -4.98 2.23 -6.23
N ASN A 31 -4.88 2.83 -7.40
CA ASN A 31 -5.26 2.19 -8.66
C ASN A 31 -4.27 1.05 -8.97
N GLN A 32 -4.77 -0.06 -9.52
CA GLN A 32 -3.96 -1.20 -9.98
C GLN A 32 -2.84 -0.76 -10.93
N VAL A 33 -3.17 0.14 -11.87
CA VAL A 33 -2.18 0.86 -12.67
C VAL A 33 -2.18 2.29 -12.17
N LEU A 34 -1.10 2.66 -11.48
CA LEU A 34 -1.02 3.87 -10.64
C LEU A 34 -1.41 5.16 -11.37
N ASP A 35 -1.03 5.29 -12.64
CA ASP A 35 -1.25 6.47 -13.48
C ASP A 35 -2.39 6.31 -14.49
N VAL A 36 -3.21 5.26 -14.36
CA VAL A 36 -4.44 5.06 -15.14
C VAL A 36 -5.65 5.14 -14.21
N PRO A 37 -6.27 6.33 -14.07
CA PRO A 37 -7.47 6.51 -13.26
C PRO A 37 -8.60 5.59 -13.74
N GLY A 38 -9.30 4.96 -12.79
CA GLY A 38 -10.41 4.07 -13.09
C GLY A 38 -10.02 2.62 -13.37
N SER A 39 -8.71 2.29 -13.37
CA SER A 39 -8.33 0.90 -13.09
C SER A 39 -8.79 0.53 -11.68
N TYR A 40 -9.05 -0.75 -11.44
CA TYR A 40 -9.64 -1.17 -10.18
C TYR A 40 -8.74 -0.78 -8.99
N LEU A 41 -9.35 -0.54 -7.83
CA LEU A 41 -8.65 -0.12 -6.62
C LEU A 41 -8.01 -1.32 -5.96
N GLU A 42 -6.69 -1.42 -5.98
CA GLU A 42 -5.98 -2.65 -5.64
C GLU A 42 -5.56 -2.72 -4.17
N PHE A 43 -5.96 -3.81 -3.52
CA PHE A 43 -5.83 -4.02 -2.08
C PHE A 43 -4.37 -4.15 -1.63
N THR A 44 -3.58 -5.02 -2.27
CA THR A 44 -2.23 -5.37 -1.77
C THR A 44 -1.21 -4.25 -1.94
N ALA A 45 -1.24 -3.51 -3.05
CA ALA A 45 -0.42 -2.33 -3.28
C ALA A 45 -0.77 -1.22 -2.28
N THR A 46 -2.05 -1.07 -1.93
CA THR A 46 -2.48 -0.14 -0.89
C THR A 46 -1.92 -0.55 0.48
N CYS A 47 -2.01 -1.83 0.86
CA CYS A 47 -1.38 -2.35 2.08
C CYS A 47 0.13 -2.09 2.09
N MET A 48 0.83 -2.33 0.97
CA MET A 48 2.27 -2.10 0.85
C MET A 48 2.64 -0.62 0.97
N MET A 49 1.85 0.28 0.35
CA MET A 49 2.01 1.72 0.49
C MET A 49 1.82 2.16 1.94
N GLY A 50 0.70 1.75 2.56
CA GLY A 50 0.37 2.07 3.94
C GLY A 50 1.44 1.59 4.91
N TYR A 51 1.86 0.33 4.79
CA TYR A 51 2.94 -0.26 5.59
C TYR A 51 4.25 0.53 5.45
N ALA A 52 4.67 0.79 4.20
CA ALA A 52 5.91 1.49 3.92
C ALA A 52 5.90 2.91 4.50
N MET A 53 4.78 3.64 4.39
CA MET A 53 4.64 4.99 4.94
C MET A 53 4.57 4.98 6.48
N ALA A 54 3.77 4.09 7.08
CA ALA A 54 3.67 3.95 8.53
C ALA A 54 5.03 3.65 9.17
N ARG A 55 5.78 2.72 8.58
CA ARG A 55 7.15 2.40 9.00
C ARG A 55 8.09 3.58 8.81
N GLY A 56 7.94 4.32 7.71
CA GLY A 56 8.71 5.53 7.44
C GLY A 56 8.55 6.58 8.52
N ILE A 57 7.31 6.83 8.94
CA ILE A 57 7.00 7.78 10.01
C ILE A 57 7.65 7.28 11.32
N ARG A 58 7.40 6.02 11.68
CA ARG A 58 7.89 5.44 12.94
C ARG A 58 9.42 5.43 13.04
N MET A 59 10.11 5.21 11.93
CA MET A 59 11.58 5.20 11.86
C MET A 59 12.17 6.61 11.69
N GLY A 60 11.35 7.67 11.60
CA GLY A 60 11.81 9.05 11.37
C GLY A 60 12.32 9.32 9.95
N PHE A 61 11.98 8.46 8.98
CA PHE A 61 12.33 8.66 7.57
C PHE A 61 11.33 9.56 6.86
N LEU A 62 10.05 9.52 7.25
CA LEU A 62 9.00 10.43 6.78
C LEU A 62 8.57 11.39 7.88
N SER A 63 8.12 12.56 7.46
CA SER A 63 7.44 13.54 8.31
C SER A 63 6.05 13.07 8.71
N ASP A 64 5.55 13.62 9.81
CA ASP A 64 4.22 13.36 10.34
C ASP A 64 3.07 13.79 9.40
N GLU A 65 3.35 14.59 8.37
CA GLU A 65 2.36 14.99 7.36
C GLU A 65 1.79 13.77 6.59
N PHE A 66 2.53 12.65 6.55
CA PHE A 66 2.09 11.42 5.91
C PHE A 66 1.05 10.65 6.73
N LYS A 67 0.81 11.02 8.00
CA LYS A 67 -0.18 10.32 8.86
C LYS A 67 -1.56 10.29 8.21
N THR A 68 -2.04 11.42 7.69
CA THR A 68 -3.35 11.47 7.01
C THR A 68 -3.44 10.54 5.80
N VAL A 69 -2.34 10.37 5.04
CA VAL A 69 -2.26 9.47 3.87
C VAL A 69 -2.35 8.02 4.33
N VAL A 70 -1.64 7.69 5.41
CA VAL A 70 -1.62 6.36 6.03
C VAL A 70 -2.98 6.01 6.63
N ASP A 71 -3.60 6.92 7.36
CA ASP A 71 -4.91 6.72 7.99
C ASP A 71 -6.00 6.51 6.93
N LEU A 72 -5.93 7.23 5.81
CA LEU A 72 -6.86 7.04 4.70
C LEU A 72 -6.63 5.68 4.02
N ALA A 73 -5.39 5.24 3.84
CA ALA A 73 -5.08 3.91 3.33
C ALA A 73 -5.56 2.81 4.29
N TRP A 74 -5.40 3.02 5.60
CA TRP A 74 -5.90 2.11 6.64
C TRP A 74 -7.41 1.95 6.55
N GLN A 75 -8.16 3.05 6.46
CA GLN A 75 -9.60 3.02 6.28
C GLN A 75 -9.99 2.24 5.02
N GLY A 76 -9.42 2.58 3.86
CA GLY A 76 -9.77 1.95 2.58
C GLY A 76 -9.48 0.44 2.53
N VAL A 77 -8.41 0.00 3.20
CA VAL A 77 -8.05 -1.42 3.34
C VAL A 77 -8.99 -2.12 4.32
N ALA A 78 -9.27 -1.53 5.48
CA ALA A 78 -10.15 -2.12 6.49
C ALA A 78 -11.57 -2.35 5.96
N GLU A 79 -12.09 -1.42 5.16
CA GLU A 79 -13.41 -1.55 4.50
C GLU A 79 -13.47 -2.69 3.45
N ARG A 80 -12.33 -3.27 3.07
CA ARG A 80 -12.22 -4.37 2.09
C ARG A 80 -11.89 -5.72 2.72
N VAL A 81 -11.92 -5.82 4.05
CA VAL A 81 -11.80 -7.08 4.77
C VAL A 81 -13.14 -7.39 5.42
N ASP A 82 -13.73 -8.55 5.13
CA ASP A 82 -15.01 -8.94 5.73
C ASP A 82 -14.85 -9.58 7.12
N ASP A 83 -15.98 -9.87 7.77
CA ASP A 83 -16.03 -10.39 9.14
C ASP A 83 -15.38 -11.78 9.31
N ILE A 84 -15.12 -12.50 8.23
CA ILE A 84 -14.43 -13.80 8.24
C ILE A 84 -13.02 -13.74 7.64
N GLY A 85 -12.53 -12.54 7.33
CA GLY A 85 -11.16 -12.30 6.88
C GLY A 85 -10.94 -12.48 5.38
N ASN A 86 -11.99 -12.53 4.56
CA ASN A 86 -11.83 -12.45 3.11
C ASN A 86 -11.47 -11.02 2.70
N VAL A 87 -10.75 -10.91 1.59
CA VAL A 87 -10.38 -9.62 1.00
C VAL A 87 -11.23 -9.32 -0.23
N VAL A 88 -11.36 -8.04 -0.55
CA VAL A 88 -11.91 -7.55 -1.83
C VAL A 88 -10.81 -6.83 -2.60
N ASP A 89 -10.73 -7.09 -3.91
CA ASP A 89 -9.80 -6.48 -4.85
C ASP A 89 -8.30 -6.76 -4.60
N GLY A 90 -7.96 -7.96 -4.11
CA GLY A 90 -6.59 -8.46 -4.02
C GLY A 90 -5.95 -8.66 -5.39
N CYS A 91 -4.65 -8.41 -5.52
CA CYS A 91 -3.93 -8.71 -6.76
C CYS A 91 -3.75 -10.23 -6.93
N ALA A 92 -4.11 -10.76 -8.10
CA ALA A 92 -3.61 -12.04 -8.57
C ALA A 92 -2.11 -11.99 -8.87
N SER A 93 -1.36 -13.06 -8.61
CA SER A 93 0.07 -13.13 -8.97
C SER A 93 0.27 -12.78 -10.45
N THR A 94 0.99 -11.68 -10.72
CA THR A 94 1.07 -11.07 -12.06
C THR A 94 2.52 -10.93 -12.49
N GLY A 95 2.89 -11.59 -13.58
CA GLY A 95 4.17 -11.37 -14.25
C GLY A 95 4.18 -10.07 -15.07
N VAL A 96 5.32 -9.74 -15.67
CA VAL A 96 5.41 -8.62 -16.61
C VAL A 96 4.50 -8.90 -17.81
N GLN A 97 3.60 -7.96 -18.11
CA GLN A 97 2.70 -8.06 -19.26
C GLN A 97 3.25 -7.34 -20.50
N ASN A 98 2.67 -7.62 -21.67
CA ASN A 98 3.14 -7.06 -22.94
C ASN A 98 2.68 -5.62 -23.14
N ASN A 99 1.55 -5.24 -22.57
CA ASN A 99 0.97 -3.91 -22.71
C ASN A 99 0.10 -3.55 -21.49
N VAL A 100 -0.36 -2.29 -21.41
CA VAL A 100 -1.17 -1.79 -20.30
C VAL A 100 -2.54 -2.48 -20.22
N ARG A 101 -3.16 -2.82 -21.35
CA ARG A 101 -4.48 -3.46 -21.39
C ARG A 101 -4.47 -4.80 -20.67
N ASP A 102 -3.39 -5.57 -20.81
CA ASP A 102 -3.21 -6.85 -20.12
C ASP A 102 -3.23 -6.69 -18.58
N TYR A 103 -2.75 -5.57 -18.04
CA TYR A 103 -2.85 -5.28 -16.61
C TYR A 103 -4.26 -4.86 -16.18
N LEU A 104 -5.00 -4.18 -17.07
CA LEU A 104 -6.35 -3.66 -16.80
C LEU A 104 -7.42 -4.76 -16.88
N ASP A 105 -7.25 -5.74 -17.77
CA ASP A 105 -8.21 -6.83 -17.98
C ASP A 105 -8.07 -7.98 -16.99
N ARG A 106 -7.05 -7.92 -16.14
CA ARG A 106 -6.77 -8.96 -15.16
C ARG A 106 -7.83 -8.93 -14.04
N PRO A 107 -8.37 -10.10 -13.65
CA PRO A 107 -9.30 -10.17 -12.53
C PRO A 107 -8.58 -9.84 -11.22
N ALA A 108 -9.28 -9.11 -10.36
CA ALA A 108 -8.92 -9.01 -8.97
C ALA A 108 -9.41 -10.25 -8.21
N ILE A 109 -8.68 -10.64 -7.16
CA ILE A 109 -9.07 -11.72 -6.25
C ILE A 109 -10.00 -11.14 -5.19
N SER A 110 -11.16 -11.76 -5.02
CA SER A 110 -12.04 -11.52 -3.87
C SER A 110 -12.37 -12.85 -3.21
N GLY A 111 -12.39 -12.87 -1.88
CA GLY A 111 -12.51 -14.10 -1.10
C GLY A 111 -11.26 -14.37 -0.26
N PHE A 112 -11.07 -15.64 0.10
CA PHE A 112 -9.91 -16.07 0.85
C PHE A 112 -8.65 -16.02 -0.03
N ASP A 113 -7.66 -15.22 0.38
CA ASP A 113 -6.36 -15.11 -0.26
C ASP A 113 -5.28 -14.88 0.80
N ASP A 114 -4.40 -15.87 0.97
CA ASP A 114 -3.35 -15.88 2.00
C ASP A 114 -2.33 -14.76 1.80
N ARG A 115 -1.97 -14.46 0.55
CA ARG A 115 -1.02 -13.40 0.19
C ARG A 115 -1.57 -12.03 0.55
N SER A 116 -2.80 -11.73 0.14
CA SER A 116 -3.44 -10.45 0.42
C SER A 116 -3.70 -10.28 1.91
N GLY A 117 -4.19 -11.32 2.59
CA GLY A 117 -4.34 -11.33 4.05
C GLY A 117 -3.02 -11.10 4.77
N GLY A 118 -1.93 -11.73 4.31
CA GLY A 118 -0.58 -11.52 4.85
C GLY A 118 -0.11 -10.06 4.73
N MET A 119 -0.37 -9.41 3.60
CA MET A 119 -0.03 -7.98 3.41
C MET A 119 -0.87 -7.07 4.31
N ALA A 120 -2.17 -7.37 4.48
CA ALA A 120 -3.03 -6.65 5.40
C ALA A 120 -2.55 -6.78 6.86
N LEU A 121 -2.16 -7.98 7.27
CA LEU A 121 -1.61 -8.23 8.61
C LEU A 121 -0.30 -7.47 8.84
N TRP A 122 0.59 -7.43 7.84
CA TRP A 122 1.82 -6.62 7.91
C TRP A 122 1.51 -5.14 8.13
N PHE A 123 0.56 -4.61 7.37
CA PHE A 123 0.13 -3.22 7.52
C PHE A 123 -0.50 -2.97 8.90
N ALA A 124 -1.41 -3.83 9.34
CA ALA A 124 -2.07 -3.72 10.65
C ALA A 124 -1.08 -3.74 11.82
N VAL A 125 -0.09 -4.64 11.80
CA VAL A 125 0.95 -4.71 12.84
C VAL A 125 1.79 -3.44 12.86
N GLU A 126 2.10 -2.87 11.70
CA GLU A 126 2.89 -1.64 11.64
C GLU A 126 2.07 -0.41 12.08
N MET A 127 0.77 -0.37 11.79
CA MET A 127 -0.14 0.64 12.33
C MET A 127 -0.16 0.61 13.86
N GLU A 128 -0.25 -0.58 14.44
CA GLU A 128 -0.24 -0.74 15.91
C GLU A 128 1.10 -0.29 16.51
N ARG A 129 2.22 -0.63 15.86
CA ARG A 129 3.55 -0.16 16.28
C ARG A 129 3.70 1.34 16.19
N LEU A 130 3.21 1.95 15.11
CA LEU A 130 3.21 3.40 14.93
C LEU A 130 2.37 4.09 16.02
N ALA A 131 1.18 3.57 16.31
CA ALA A 131 0.30 4.11 17.35
C ALA A 131 0.93 4.03 18.74
N ARG A 132 1.66 2.95 19.03
CA ARG A 132 2.38 2.77 20.31
C ARG A 132 3.75 3.44 20.38
N GLY A 133 4.30 3.85 19.24
CA GLY A 133 5.66 4.40 19.15
C GLY A 133 6.78 3.38 19.44
N ILE A 134 6.60 2.11 19.04
CA ILE A 134 7.54 1.00 19.32
C ILE A 134 8.23 0.40 18.10
#